data_AF-A0A9P5D0L9-F1
#
_entry.id   AF-A0A9P5D0L9-F1
#
_cell.length_a   1.000
_cell.length_b   1.000
_cell.length_c   1.000
_cell.angle_alpha   90.00
_cell.angle_beta   90.00
_cell.angle_gamma   90.00
#
_symmetry.space_group_name_H-M   'P 1'
#
loop_
_entity.id
_entity.type
_entity.pdbx_description
1 polymer ?
#
loop_
_entity_poly.entity_id
_entity_poly.type
_entity_poly.pdbx_seq_one_letter_code
_entity_poly.pdbx_strand_id
1 'polypeptide(L)' 'MARSDEAEAFAYGVYSAIQEIPYGRVTTYGHIAALIGTPQRSRQVGVCLKHLPLAESESPYHNGNVPWQRVINARGIISP' A
#
# COMPACT_ATOMS: atom_id res chain seq x y z
N MET A 1 -21.67 7.43 -2.79
CA MET A 1 -20.94 7.60 -1.52
C MET A 1 -20.40 6.28 -0.95
N ALA A 2 -21.15 5.19 -0.81
CA ALA A 2 -20.59 3.95 -0.21
C ALA A 2 -19.28 3.41 -0.84
N ARG A 3 -19.11 3.56 -2.16
CA ARG A 3 -17.92 3.06 -2.88
C ARG A 3 -16.66 3.91 -2.66
N SER A 4 -16.78 5.20 -2.30
CA SER A 4 -15.62 6.04 -1.97
C SER A 4 -15.09 5.70 -0.58
N ASP A 5 -15.99 5.49 0.37
CA ASP A 5 -15.63 5.27 1.77
C ASP A 5 -14.96 3.89 1.94
N GLU A 6 -15.44 2.86 1.23
CA GLU A 6 -14.78 1.55 1.18
C GLU A 6 -13.39 1.63 0.52
N ALA A 7 -13.25 2.44 -0.53
CA ALA A 7 -11.97 2.62 -1.21
C ALA A 7 -10.95 3.34 -0.31
N GLU A 8 -11.41 4.34 0.44
CA GLU A 8 -10.61 5.06 1.42
C GLU A 8 -10.20 4.15 2.57
N ALA A 9 -11.13 3.39 3.15
CA ALA A 9 -10.83 2.41 4.20
C ALA A 9 -9.83 1.35 3.73
N PHE A 10 -9.96 0.87 2.48
CA PHE A 10 -9.01 -0.05 1.87
C PHE A 10 -7.61 0.58 1.75
N ALA A 11 -7.53 1.81 1.24
CA ALA A 11 -6.25 2.51 1.11
C ALA A 11 -5.60 2.73 2.49
N TYR A 12 -6.39 3.11 3.50
CA TYR A 12 -5.96 3.26 4.89
C TYR A 12 -5.35 1.96 5.43
N GLY A 13 -6.05 0.82 5.24
CA GLY A 13 -5.55 -0.49 5.62
C GLY A 13 -4.25 -0.88 4.91
N VAL A 14 -4.15 -0.58 3.61
CA VAL A 14 -2.92 -0.80 2.83
C VAL A 14 -1.75 0.00 3.42
N TYR A 15 -1.93 1.30 3.66
CA TYR A 15 -0.85 2.16 4.13
C TYR A 15 -0.39 1.79 5.54
N SER A 16 -1.32 1.52 6.45
CA SER A 16 -1.01 1.00 7.79
C SER A 16 -0.19 -0.28 7.74
N ALA A 17 -0.60 -1.26 6.93
CA ALA A 17 0.13 -2.52 6.81
C ALA A 17 1.55 -2.34 6.23
N ILE A 18 1.75 -1.35 5.36
CA ILE A 18 3.05 -1.05 4.76
C ILE A 18 3.99 -0.36 5.77
N GLN A 19 3.47 0.45 6.68
CA GLN A 19 4.28 1.08 7.74
C GLN A 19 4.90 0.06 8.71
N GLU A 20 4.24 -1.08 8.91
CA GLU A 20 4.72 -2.18 9.75
C GLU A 20 5.90 -2.96 9.13
N ILE A 21 6.26 -2.71 7.85
CA ILE A 21 7.37 -3.42 7.22
C ILE A 21 8.69 -2.97 7.86
N PRO A 22 9.48 -3.86 8.49
CA PRO A 22 10.74 -3.49 9.13
C PRO A 22 11.78 -2.96 8.15
N TYR A 23 12.72 -2.16 8.65
CA TYR A 23 13.86 -1.74 7.86
C TYR A 23 14.68 -2.94 7.37
N GLY A 24 15.18 -2.88 6.14
CA GLY A 24 15.94 -3.98 5.52
C GLY A 24 15.09 -5.18 5.09
N ARG A 25 13.77 -5.12 5.23
CA ARG A 25 12.83 -6.14 4.77
C ARG A 25 11.96 -5.59 3.65
N VAL A 26 11.50 -6.51 2.81
CA VAL A 26 10.58 -6.24 1.70
C VAL A 26 9.43 -7.24 1.74
N THR A 27 8.32 -6.87 1.12
CA THR A 27 7.13 -7.71 0.99
C THR A 27 6.55 -7.56 -0.42
N THR A 28 5.51 -8.32 -0.74
CA THR A 28 4.85 -8.25 -2.05
C THR A 28 3.47 -7.63 -1.98
N TYR A 29 2.98 -7.07 -3.10
CA TYR A 29 1.60 -6.55 -3.18
C TYR A 29 0.56 -7.60 -2.78
N GLY A 30 0.76 -8.86 -3.17
CA GLY A 30 -0.12 -9.97 -2.81
C GLY A 30 -0.11 -10.26 -1.32
N HIS A 31 1.06 -10.18 -0.68
CA HIS A 31 1.17 -10.37 0.77
C HIS A 31 0.45 -9.26 1.54
N ILE A 32 0.60 -7.99 1.16
CA ILE A 32 -0.16 -6.88 1.77
C ILE A 32 -1.66 -7.09 1.62
N ALA A 33 -2.13 -7.45 0.41
CA ALA A 33 -3.54 -7.72 0.16
C ALA A 33 -4.07 -8.87 1.04
N ALA A 34 -3.29 -9.93 1.24
CA ALA A 34 -3.63 -11.02 2.14
C ALA A 34 -3.68 -10.58 3.62
N LEU A 35 -2.72 -9.77 4.08
CA LEU A 35 -2.65 -9.27 5.45
C LEU A 35 -3.88 -8.44 5.84
N ILE A 36 -4.42 -7.64 4.91
CA ILE A 36 -5.62 -6.82 5.13
C ILE A 36 -6.93 -7.57 4.83
N GLY A 37 -6.89 -8.90 4.70
CA GLY A 37 -8.08 -9.73 4.49
C GLY A 37 -8.68 -9.72 3.08
N THR A 38 -7.92 -9.25 2.08
CA THR A 38 -8.40 -9.13 0.69
C THR A 38 -7.41 -9.71 -0.33
N PRO A 39 -7.07 -11.02 -0.26
CA PRO A 39 -5.99 -11.63 -1.04
C PRO A 39 -6.14 -11.45 -2.57
N GLN A 40 -7.36 -11.28 -3.07
CA GLN A 40 -7.65 -11.07 -4.50
C GLN A 40 -7.40 -9.62 -4.98
N ARG A 41 -7.08 -8.68 -4.08
CA ARG A 41 -6.96 -7.23 -4.37
C ARG A 41 -5.51 -6.73 -4.49
N SER A 42 -4.57 -7.59 -4.87
CA SER A 42 -3.14 -7.24 -5.00
C SER A 42 -2.87 -6.10 -5.98
N ARG A 43 -3.62 -6.05 -7.10
CA ARG A 43 -3.51 -4.95 -8.07
C ARG A 43 -3.95 -3.62 -7.48
N GLN A 44 -4.97 -3.61 -6.63
CA GLN A 44 -5.47 -2.41 -5.96
C GLN A 44 -4.45 -1.86 -4.96
N VAL A 45 -3.66 -2.70 -4.29
CA VAL A 45 -2.53 -2.25 -3.46
C VAL A 45 -1.55 -1.40 -4.29
N GLY A 46 -1.19 -1.87 -5.49
CA GLY A 46 -0.35 -1.11 -6.41
C GLY A 46 -0.97 0.21 -6.87
N VAL A 47 -2.30 0.25 -7.05
CA VAL A 47 -3.04 1.48 -7.36
C VAL A 47 -2.97 2.47 -6.19
N CYS A 48 -3.12 2.03 -4.95
CA CYS A 48 -2.96 2.89 -3.77
C CYS A 48 -1.55 3.51 -3.75
N LEU A 49 -0.51 2.70 -3.90
CA LEU A 49 0.88 3.20 -3.92
C LEU A 49 1.17 4.15 -5.09
N LYS A 50 0.57 3.92 -6.26
CA LYS A 50 0.70 4.83 -7.42
C LYS A 50 0.10 6.22 -7.16
N HIS A 51 -0.93 6.29 -6.33
CA HIS A 51 -1.63 7.55 -6.00
C HIS A 51 -1.32 8.01 -4.57
N LEU A 52 -0.23 7.54 -3.98
CA LEU A 52 0.20 7.95 -2.65
C LEU A 52 0.50 9.46 -2.67
N PRO A 53 -0.12 10.26 -1.77
CA PRO A 53 0.10 11.70 -1.73
C PRO A 53 1.55 12.08 -1.46
N LEU A 54 1.92 13.30 -1.87
CA LEU A 54 3.20 13.91 -1.51
C LEU A 54 3.21 14.30 -0.04
N ALA A 55 4.39 14.41 0.56
CA ALA A 55 4.57 14.77 1.96
C ALA A 55 4.00 16.13 2.37
N GLU A 56 3.73 17.01 1.41
CA GLU A 56 3.12 18.33 1.62
C GLU A 56 1.58 18.27 1.70
N SER A 57 0.98 17.09 1.50
CA SER A 57 -0.47 16.91 1.61
C SER A 57 -0.92 16.80 3.06
N GLU A 58 -2.12 17.32 3.37
CA GLU A 58 -2.84 17.13 4.65
C GLU A 58 -3.25 15.67 4.93
N SER A 59 -2.94 14.73 4.02
CA SER A 59 -3.22 13.31 4.21
C SER A 59 -2.35 12.72 5.33
N PRO A 60 -2.93 11.91 6.24
CA PRO A 60 -2.15 11.22 7.27
C PRO A 60 -1.13 10.22 6.70
N TYR A 61 -1.35 9.76 5.45
CA TYR A 61 -0.41 8.90 4.73
C TYR A 61 0.11 9.60 3.48
N HIS A 62 1.43 9.56 3.31
CA HIS A 62 2.12 10.19 2.21
C HIS A 62 3.46 9.47 1.91
N ASN A 63 4.09 9.85 0.81
CA ASN A 63 5.36 9.26 0.35
C ASN A 63 6.56 9.45 1.30
N GLY A 64 6.41 10.30 2.32
CA GLY A 64 7.42 10.55 3.36
C GLY A 64 7.29 9.67 4.60
N ASN A 65 6.11 9.08 4.85
CA ASN A 65 5.86 8.26 6.04
C ASN A 65 5.40 6.82 5.74
N VAL A 66 4.98 6.52 4.50
CA VAL A 66 4.69 5.16 4.04
C VAL A 66 5.92 4.64 3.28
N PRO A 67 6.58 3.55 3.72
CA PRO A 67 7.76 2.99 3.05
C PRO A 67 7.39 2.18 1.79
N TRP A 68 6.79 2.83 0.81
CA TRP A 68 6.26 2.25 -0.43
C TRP A 68 7.31 1.47 -1.23
N GLN A 69 8.58 1.89 -1.17
CA GLN A 69 9.72 1.23 -1.82
C GLN A 69 10.01 -0.18 -1.29
N ARG A 70 9.41 -0.59 -0.17
CA ARG A 70 9.55 -1.94 0.41
C ARG A 70 8.52 -2.94 -0.14
N VAL A 71 7.63 -2.52 -1.04
CA VAL A 71 6.63 -3.38 -1.69
C VAL A 71 7.05 -3.66 -3.13
N ILE A 72 7.36 -4.93 -3.42
CA ILE A 72 7.83 -5.40 -4.72
C ILE A 72 6.85 -6.39 -5.35
N ASN A 73 7.08 -6.77 -6.61
CA ASN A 73 6.22 -7.76 -7.25
C ASN A 73 6.49 -9.20 -6.77
N ALA A 74 5.61 -10.13 -7.13
CA ALA A 74 5.72 -11.53 -6.73
C ALA A 74 6.96 -12.27 -7.29
N ARG A 75 7.64 -11.68 -8.28
CA ARG A 75 8.90 -12.21 -8.84
C ARG A 75 10.14 -11.73 -8.08
N GLY A 76 9.97 -10.91 -7.03
CA GLY A 76 11.07 -10.37 -6.25
C GLY A 76 11.81 -9.20 -6.92
N ILE A 77 11.18 -8.53 -7.88
CA ILE A 77 11.79 -7.39 -8.60
C ILE A 77 10.92 -6.13 -8.45
N ILE A 78 11.55 -4.97 -8.66
CA ILE A 78 10.85 -3.68 -8.74
C ILE A 78 9.94 -3.69 -9.97
N SER A 79 8.68 -3.27 -9.79
CA SER A 79 7.72 -3.17 -10.90
C SER A 79 8.16 -2.07 -11.88
N PRO A 80 8.11 -2.33 -13.20
CA PRO A 80 8.44 -1.34 -14.21
C PRO A 80 7.40 -0.21 -14.29
#